data_AF-A0A842XBT6-F1
#
_entry.id   AF-A0A842XBT6-F1
#
_cell.length_a   1.000
_cell.length_b   1.000
_cell.length_c   1.000
_cell.angle_alpha   90.00
_cell.angle_beta   90.00
_cell.angle_gamma   90.00
#
_symmetry.space_group_name_H-M   'P 1'
#
loop_
_entity.id
_entity.type
_entity.pdbx_description
1 polymer ?
#
loop_
_entity_poly.entity_id
_entity_poly.type
_entity_poly.pdbx_seq_one_letter_code
_entity_poly.pdbx_strand_id
1 'polypeptide(L)'
;MSPVSAFTEIRSVIEKLKSKISLGVLLVACLSATLVVVPVSADDLLKTDFQKESFAKTVDYFDYARAWALLRGLPRPQNYWHAYVYMTYVNKMGLQMLYAGLRNISLADKAFLTIPMQTILLHYKTENNSRDALVASSFLMLMGFNDTAKSIYPDSPDRNDTLWASFSFGVNLKQLFPNATFPAFNSKSEVFPLTPSEDKLTWKWGMKYTNLTALWITTYITEENDTQTSRPWGLATYDELTFNYTLSIDPDTNKATITQDHVIGRMRDLWTFWGWFFVWPLYNHYNSTGCYRYGTKLSNETVYDYLHKHDVKMSIVDFQTSIMLDRDTYSVSASGQNVTDNEVFVSDSSISTYADDGEKIFDASFGVKQAYNLFNYTEDPTESTPHSFNAITRTTEIGGYARNRDLFNFHRNFARYLPLVLVHMYPQLYQRAKETITNMTRADYLFLISYPNYSGYRIEHDPTFTVYFAASIPPAHPYLGPVLIIAAIAAVVTLVVVFTRRRKPRQPLQPPEFQIAMQPSTS
;
A
#
# COMPACT_ATOMS: atom_id res chain seq x y z
N MET A 1 -24.08 -6.51 50.85
CA MET A 1 -23.42 -5.72 49.81
C MET A 1 -24.17 -4.41 49.63
N SER A 2 -23.48 -3.27 49.73
CA SER A 2 -24.09 -1.94 49.56
C SER A 2 -24.59 -1.77 48.11
N PRO A 3 -25.75 -1.13 47.87
CA PRO A 3 -26.26 -0.83 46.51
C PRO A 3 -25.26 -0.04 45.65
N VAL A 4 -24.32 0.68 46.29
CA VAL A 4 -23.26 1.46 45.64
C VAL A 4 -22.15 0.57 45.07
N SER A 5 -21.88 -0.59 45.70
CA SER A 5 -20.85 -1.53 45.22
C SER A 5 -21.34 -2.31 43.99
N ALA A 6 -22.61 -2.71 43.94
CA ALA A 6 -23.20 -3.39 42.79
C ALA A 6 -23.32 -2.47 41.56
N PHE A 7 -23.62 -1.18 41.75
CA PHE A 7 -23.66 -0.19 40.65
C PHE A 7 -22.27 0.10 40.06
N THR A 8 -21.22 0.07 40.88
CA THR A 8 -19.84 0.33 40.43
C THR A 8 -19.27 -0.88 39.67
N GLU A 9 -19.60 -2.10 40.11
CA GLU A 9 -19.24 -3.34 39.41
C GLU A 9 -20.02 -3.50 38.09
N ILE A 10 -21.32 -3.20 38.07
CA ILE A 10 -22.13 -3.23 36.84
C ILE A 10 -21.64 -2.16 35.85
N ARG A 11 -21.24 -0.96 36.31
CA ARG A 11 -20.67 0.08 35.46
C ARG A 11 -19.31 -0.31 34.88
N SER A 12 -18.45 -0.93 35.67
CA SER A 12 -17.15 -1.48 35.24
C SER A 12 -17.30 -2.63 34.23
N VAL A 13 -18.28 -3.53 34.45
CA VAL A 13 -18.59 -4.63 33.52
C VAL A 13 -19.25 -4.11 32.25
N ILE A 14 -20.13 -3.10 32.33
CA ILE A 14 -20.74 -2.45 31.16
C ILE A 14 -19.70 -1.63 30.38
N GLU A 15 -18.73 -0.96 31.02
CA GLU A 15 -17.65 -0.27 30.31
C GLU A 15 -16.66 -1.27 29.67
N LYS A 16 -16.33 -2.38 30.35
CA LYS A 16 -15.53 -3.47 29.77
C LYS A 16 -16.23 -4.21 28.62
N LEU A 17 -17.56 -4.33 28.65
CA LEU A 17 -18.34 -4.88 27.52
C LEU A 17 -18.51 -3.86 26.38
N LYS A 18 -18.61 -2.56 26.67
CA LYS A 18 -18.79 -1.50 25.65
C LYS A 18 -17.50 -1.18 24.89
N SER A 19 -16.33 -1.29 25.53
CA SER A 19 -15.02 -1.07 24.89
C SER A 19 -14.72 -2.09 23.78
N LYS A 20 -15.08 -3.37 23.97
CA LYS A 20 -14.78 -4.44 22.99
C LYS A 20 -15.77 -4.53 21.82
N ILE A 21 -16.88 -3.80 21.88
CA ILE A 21 -18.02 -3.96 20.97
C ILE A 21 -18.29 -2.67 20.17
N SER A 22 -17.74 -1.53 20.56
CA SER A 22 -18.09 -0.22 19.99
C SER A 22 -17.76 -0.09 18.50
N LEU A 23 -16.55 -0.41 18.03
CA LEU A 23 -16.20 -0.26 16.60
C LEU A 23 -16.90 -1.31 15.73
N GLY A 24 -16.99 -2.55 16.22
CA GLY A 24 -17.66 -3.65 15.51
C GLY A 24 -19.16 -3.44 15.36
N VAL A 25 -19.84 -2.96 16.41
CA VAL A 25 -21.27 -2.61 16.35
C VAL A 25 -21.50 -1.29 15.63
N LEU A 26 -20.56 -0.33 15.72
CA LEU A 26 -20.57 0.88 14.90
C LEU A 26 -20.58 0.51 13.41
N LEU A 27 -19.65 -0.34 12.98
CA LEU A 27 -19.64 -0.86 11.62
C LEU A 27 -20.92 -1.63 11.32
N VAL A 28 -21.34 -2.60 12.11
CA VAL A 28 -22.55 -3.39 11.81
C VAL A 28 -23.83 -2.54 11.71
N ALA A 29 -23.98 -1.49 12.53
CA ALA A 29 -25.10 -0.54 12.46
C ALA A 29 -24.97 0.44 11.28
N CYS A 30 -23.76 0.81 10.90
CA CYS A 30 -23.47 1.62 9.71
C CYS A 30 -23.65 0.84 8.40
N LEU A 31 -23.35 -0.46 8.41
CA LEU A 31 -23.33 -1.33 7.23
C LEU A 31 -24.75 -1.70 6.74
N SER A 32 -25.79 -1.48 7.56
CA SER A 32 -27.17 -1.88 7.25
C SER A 32 -27.95 -0.82 6.46
N ALA A 33 -27.37 0.36 6.21
CA ALA A 33 -28.11 1.51 5.70
C ALA A 33 -27.83 1.90 4.23
N THR A 34 -26.76 1.44 3.56
CA THR A 34 -26.46 2.01 2.22
C THR A 34 -27.23 1.31 1.10
N LEU A 35 -27.95 2.11 0.32
CA LEU A 35 -28.50 1.76 -0.98
C LEU A 35 -27.92 2.76 -1.98
N VAL A 36 -27.49 2.23 -3.13
CA VAL A 36 -26.94 2.92 -4.31
C VAL A 36 -25.42 3.09 -4.29
N VAL A 37 -24.72 2.04 -4.73
CA VAL A 37 -23.42 2.16 -5.42
C VAL A 37 -23.39 1.14 -6.57
N VAL A 38 -22.74 1.54 -7.67
CA VAL A 38 -22.52 0.74 -8.87
C VAL A 38 -21.46 -0.33 -8.57
N PRO A 39 -21.69 -1.62 -8.85
CA PRO A 39 -20.68 -2.66 -8.66
C PRO A 39 -19.40 -2.27 -9.42
N VAL A 40 -18.26 -2.29 -8.73
CA VAL A 40 -16.97 -2.14 -9.39
C VAL A 40 -16.70 -3.43 -10.15
N SER A 41 -16.56 -3.33 -11.48
CA SER A 41 -16.10 -4.47 -12.26
C SER A 41 -14.69 -4.84 -11.79
N ALA A 42 -14.52 -6.11 -11.40
CA ALA A 42 -13.25 -6.66 -10.99
C ALA A 42 -12.79 -7.71 -12.00
N ASP A 43 -11.51 -7.68 -12.32
CA ASP A 43 -10.83 -8.69 -13.12
C ASP A 43 -10.31 -9.83 -12.24
N ASP A 44 -10.14 -11.00 -12.84
CA ASP A 44 -9.40 -12.08 -12.22
C ASP A 44 -7.89 -11.76 -12.20
N LEU A 45 -7.27 -11.98 -11.03
CA LEU A 45 -5.83 -11.98 -10.85
C LEU A 45 -5.28 -13.37 -11.16
N LEU A 46 -4.59 -13.51 -12.29
CA LEU A 46 -4.11 -14.80 -12.77
C LEU A 46 -2.58 -14.92 -12.60
N LYS A 47 -2.09 -16.14 -12.44
CA LYS A 47 -0.64 -16.42 -12.41
C LYS A 47 0.07 -15.90 -13.67
N THR A 48 -0.58 -15.95 -14.82
CA THR A 48 -0.04 -15.48 -16.11
C THR A 48 0.13 -13.96 -16.17
N ASP A 49 -0.54 -13.19 -15.31
CA ASP A 49 -0.34 -11.74 -15.25
C ASP A 49 1.07 -11.38 -14.77
N PHE A 50 1.62 -12.14 -13.82
CA PHE A 50 2.98 -11.95 -13.29
C PHE A 50 4.09 -12.38 -14.28
N GLN A 51 3.72 -12.92 -15.45
CA GLN A 51 4.65 -13.22 -16.54
C GLN A 51 4.76 -12.06 -17.55
N LYS A 52 3.88 -11.05 -17.44
CA LYS A 52 3.89 -9.87 -18.31
C LYS A 52 4.96 -8.89 -17.87
N GLU A 53 5.45 -8.07 -18.80
CA GLU A 53 6.33 -6.94 -18.48
C GLU A 53 5.63 -5.93 -17.58
N SER A 54 4.33 -5.68 -17.79
CA SER A 54 3.52 -4.89 -16.87
C SER A 54 2.03 -5.20 -17.01
N PHE A 55 1.26 -4.87 -15.98
CA PHE A 55 -0.21 -4.86 -16.03
C PHE A 55 -0.80 -3.85 -15.03
N ALA A 56 -2.04 -3.45 -15.28
CA ALA A 56 -2.85 -2.69 -14.34
C ALA A 56 -4.29 -3.24 -14.35
N LYS A 57 -4.82 -3.58 -13.17
CA LYS A 57 -6.16 -4.18 -13.02
C LYS A 57 -6.82 -3.73 -11.73
N THR A 58 -8.15 -3.66 -11.71
CA THR A 58 -8.90 -3.68 -10.44
C THR A 58 -9.32 -5.12 -10.18
N VAL A 59 -8.94 -5.68 -9.03
CA VAL A 59 -9.24 -7.08 -8.67
C VAL A 59 -10.04 -7.12 -7.37
N ASP A 60 -10.94 -8.09 -7.22
CA ASP A 60 -11.46 -8.42 -5.89
C ASP A 60 -10.46 -9.34 -5.18
N TYR A 61 -9.74 -8.74 -4.23
CA TYR A 61 -8.68 -9.43 -3.54
C TYR A 61 -9.18 -10.54 -2.61
N PHE A 62 -10.41 -10.43 -2.10
CA PHE A 62 -10.99 -11.51 -1.31
C PHE A 62 -11.45 -12.68 -2.17
N ASP A 63 -11.87 -12.45 -3.42
CA ASP A 63 -12.12 -13.54 -4.37
C ASP A 63 -10.83 -14.31 -4.68
N TYR A 64 -9.74 -13.59 -4.94
CA TYR A 64 -8.43 -14.21 -5.11
C TYR A 64 -8.02 -15.04 -3.87
N ALA A 65 -8.17 -14.48 -2.67
CA ALA A 65 -7.88 -15.19 -1.42
C ALA A 65 -8.80 -16.41 -1.19
N ARG A 66 -10.09 -16.33 -1.55
CA ARG A 66 -11.04 -17.45 -1.50
C ARG A 66 -10.63 -18.59 -2.43
N ALA A 67 -10.28 -18.26 -3.67
CA ALA A 67 -9.81 -19.23 -4.65
C ALA A 67 -8.55 -19.95 -4.17
N TRP A 68 -7.57 -19.20 -3.65
CA TRP A 68 -6.36 -19.76 -3.05
C TRP A 68 -6.70 -20.69 -1.88
N ALA A 69 -7.54 -20.24 -0.95
CA ALA A 69 -7.90 -21.00 0.26
C ALA A 69 -8.60 -22.32 -0.10
N LEU A 70 -9.50 -22.29 -1.09
CA LEU A 70 -10.17 -23.48 -1.61
C LEU A 70 -9.17 -24.51 -2.14
N LEU A 71 -8.21 -24.08 -2.98
CA LEU A 71 -7.20 -24.96 -3.57
C LEU A 71 -6.28 -25.62 -2.52
N ARG A 72 -6.25 -25.10 -1.29
CA ARG A 72 -5.34 -25.53 -0.22
C ARG A 72 -6.05 -26.10 1.00
N GLY A 73 -7.37 -26.24 0.96
CA GLY A 73 -8.16 -26.72 2.09
C GLY A 73 -8.10 -25.81 3.33
N LEU A 74 -7.86 -24.50 3.16
CA LEU A 74 -7.84 -23.53 4.26
C LEU A 74 -9.22 -22.89 4.50
N PRO A 75 -9.46 -22.34 5.70
CA PRO A 75 -10.63 -21.49 5.95
C PRO A 75 -10.71 -20.35 4.94
N ARG A 76 -11.87 -20.21 4.30
CA ARG A 76 -12.12 -19.19 3.28
C ARG A 76 -12.61 -17.88 3.93
N PRO A 77 -12.21 -16.71 3.39
CA PRO A 77 -12.89 -15.46 3.71
C PRO A 77 -14.41 -15.59 3.45
N GLN A 78 -15.20 -14.82 4.20
CA GLN A 78 -16.65 -14.77 4.00
C GLN A 78 -16.97 -14.38 2.55
N ASN A 79 -17.90 -15.07 1.90
CA ASN A 79 -18.21 -14.85 0.48
C ASN A 79 -18.73 -13.45 0.17
N TYR A 80 -19.28 -12.78 1.18
CA TYR A 80 -19.85 -11.46 1.08
C TYR A 80 -18.87 -10.33 1.43
N TRP A 81 -17.60 -10.66 1.65
CA TRP A 81 -16.53 -9.67 1.78
C TRP A 81 -15.86 -9.49 0.42
N HIS A 82 -15.82 -8.27 -0.09
CA HIS A 82 -15.09 -7.91 -1.30
C HIS A 82 -14.12 -6.78 -0.98
N ALA A 83 -12.91 -6.84 -1.53
CA ALA A 83 -11.93 -5.78 -1.40
C ALA A 83 -11.40 -5.46 -2.80
N TYR A 84 -11.89 -4.38 -3.39
CA TYR A 84 -11.51 -3.96 -4.73
C TYR A 84 -10.19 -3.21 -4.65
N VAL A 85 -9.14 -3.81 -5.20
CA VAL A 85 -7.78 -3.29 -5.15
C VAL A 85 -7.32 -2.97 -6.55
N TYR A 86 -6.88 -1.74 -6.77
CA TYR A 86 -6.15 -1.38 -7.98
C TYR A 86 -4.72 -1.89 -7.85
N MET A 87 -4.37 -2.85 -8.68
CA MET A 87 -3.04 -3.45 -8.73
C MET A 87 -2.31 -3.01 -9.97
N THR A 88 -1.08 -2.56 -9.81
CA THR A 88 -0.16 -2.31 -10.92
C THR A 88 1.10 -3.12 -10.72
N TYR A 89 1.61 -3.70 -11.80
CA TYR A 89 2.80 -4.53 -11.76
C TYR A 89 3.76 -4.12 -12.87
N VAL A 90 5.05 -4.10 -12.57
CA VAL A 90 6.15 -3.92 -13.52
C VAL A 90 7.19 -4.99 -13.26
N ASN A 91 7.60 -5.70 -14.31
CA ASN A 91 8.66 -6.69 -14.32
C ASN A 91 9.65 -6.32 -15.43
N LYS A 92 10.73 -5.67 -15.05
CA LYS A 92 11.75 -5.18 -15.98
C LYS A 92 13.13 -5.40 -15.42
N MET A 93 14.02 -5.96 -16.23
CA MET A 93 15.44 -6.12 -15.90
C MET A 93 15.70 -6.82 -14.56
N GLY A 94 14.81 -7.71 -14.11
CA GLY A 94 14.95 -8.43 -12.84
C GLY A 94 14.40 -7.69 -11.62
N LEU A 95 13.91 -6.45 -11.79
CA LEU A 95 13.09 -5.75 -10.82
C LEU A 95 11.61 -6.08 -11.04
N GLN A 96 10.94 -6.53 -9.98
CA GLN A 96 9.50 -6.76 -9.92
C GLN A 96 8.89 -5.78 -8.92
N MET A 97 8.13 -4.81 -9.41
CA MET A 97 7.35 -3.88 -8.60
C MET A 97 5.87 -4.29 -8.65
N LEU A 98 5.23 -4.40 -7.49
CA LEU A 98 3.79 -4.52 -7.37
C LEU A 98 3.28 -3.40 -6.46
N TYR A 99 2.32 -2.64 -6.94
CA TYR A 99 1.57 -1.69 -6.13
C TYR A 99 0.14 -2.18 -5.93
N ALA A 100 -0.39 -1.98 -4.73
CA ALA A 100 -1.73 -2.33 -4.32
C ALA A 100 -2.38 -1.13 -3.62
N GLY A 101 -3.37 -0.52 -4.28
CA GLY A 101 -4.16 0.57 -3.74
C GLY A 101 -5.62 0.19 -3.53
N LEU A 102 -6.14 0.37 -2.32
CA LEU A 102 -7.51 -0.03 -1.98
C LEU A 102 -8.53 0.96 -2.58
N ARG A 103 -9.37 0.50 -3.50
CA ARG A 103 -10.44 1.33 -4.08
C ARG A 103 -11.62 1.45 -3.14
N ASN A 104 -12.13 0.31 -2.68
CA ASN A 104 -13.17 0.20 -1.65
C ASN A 104 -13.31 -1.25 -1.19
N ILE A 105 -14.01 -1.44 -0.07
CA ILE A 105 -14.42 -2.73 0.48
C ILE A 105 -15.94 -2.81 0.44
N SER A 106 -16.51 -3.93 -0.02
CA SER A 106 -17.93 -4.23 0.15
C SER A 106 -18.10 -5.29 1.24
N LEU A 107 -18.98 -5.05 2.20
CA LEU A 107 -19.40 -6.06 3.18
C LEU A 107 -20.91 -6.30 3.01
N ALA A 108 -21.27 -7.52 2.61
CA ALA A 108 -22.66 -7.96 2.42
C ALA A 108 -23.45 -7.17 1.37
N ASP A 109 -22.77 -6.62 0.36
CA ASP A 109 -23.33 -5.84 -0.75
C ASP A 109 -24.21 -4.65 -0.32
N LYS A 110 -24.08 -4.26 0.95
CA LYS A 110 -24.92 -3.26 1.62
C LYS A 110 -24.13 -2.11 2.18
N ALA A 111 -22.79 -2.19 2.19
CA ALA A 111 -21.97 -1.07 2.54
C ALA A 111 -20.58 -1.14 1.92
N PHE A 112 -20.22 0.02 1.36
CA PHE A 112 -18.97 0.27 0.70
C PHE A 112 -18.11 1.17 1.57
N LEU A 113 -16.87 0.76 1.81
CA LEU A 113 -15.93 1.45 2.67
C LEU A 113 -14.70 1.83 1.84
N THR A 114 -14.46 3.12 1.70
CA THR A 114 -13.25 3.66 1.05
C THR A 114 -12.28 4.11 2.13
N ILE A 115 -11.30 3.26 2.45
CA ILE A 115 -10.16 3.59 3.32
C ILE A 115 -8.94 3.77 2.41
N PRO A 116 -8.27 4.93 2.41
CA PRO A 116 -7.01 5.08 1.72
C PRO A 116 -5.99 4.10 2.27
N MET A 117 -5.58 3.13 1.45
CA MET A 117 -4.49 2.21 1.75
C MET A 117 -3.67 2.05 0.48
N GLN A 118 -2.35 2.22 0.60
CA GLN A 118 -1.40 2.11 -0.50
C GLN A 118 -0.23 1.27 -0.02
N THR A 119 0.14 0.24 -0.78
CA THR A 119 1.36 -0.52 -0.54
C THR A 119 2.13 -0.71 -1.83
N ILE A 120 3.44 -0.51 -1.76
CA ILE A 120 4.40 -0.89 -2.79
C ILE A 120 5.19 -2.08 -2.29
N LEU A 121 5.36 -3.10 -3.13
CA LEU A 121 6.26 -4.22 -2.96
C LEU A 121 7.28 -4.24 -4.07
N LEU A 122 8.55 -4.38 -3.73
CA LEU A 122 9.67 -4.43 -4.65
C LEU A 122 10.43 -5.72 -4.40
N HIS A 123 10.51 -6.58 -5.41
CA HIS A 123 11.34 -7.76 -5.40
C HIS A 123 12.43 -7.64 -6.45
N TYR A 124 13.68 -7.88 -6.09
CA TYR A 124 14.82 -7.76 -6.98
C TYR A 124 16.02 -8.54 -6.46
N LYS A 125 16.97 -8.82 -7.36
CA LYS A 125 18.30 -9.23 -6.94
C LYS A 125 19.14 -8.03 -6.53
N THR A 126 19.83 -8.12 -5.41
CA THR A 126 20.72 -7.06 -4.92
C THR A 126 21.82 -6.75 -5.93
N GLU A 127 22.44 -5.57 -5.84
CA GLU A 127 23.41 -5.07 -6.82
C GLU A 127 24.57 -6.03 -7.09
N ASN A 128 25.07 -6.74 -6.07
CA ASN A 128 26.13 -7.74 -6.26
C ASN A 128 25.63 -9.06 -6.88
N ASN A 129 24.38 -9.09 -7.35
CA ASN A 129 23.67 -10.25 -7.91
C ASN A 129 23.69 -11.47 -6.97
N SER A 130 23.81 -11.22 -5.67
CA SER A 130 24.10 -12.27 -4.69
C SER A 130 22.82 -12.85 -4.11
N ARG A 131 21.75 -12.04 -3.97
CA ARG A 131 20.58 -12.35 -3.14
C ARG A 131 19.30 -11.76 -3.70
N ASP A 132 18.18 -12.35 -3.31
CA ASP A 132 16.84 -11.79 -3.52
C ASP A 132 16.44 -10.94 -2.30
N ALA A 133 16.04 -9.70 -2.56
CA ALA A 133 15.49 -8.77 -1.59
C ALA A 133 14.02 -8.49 -1.91
N LEU A 134 13.19 -8.43 -0.87
CA LEU A 134 11.82 -7.97 -0.93
C LEU A 134 11.64 -6.80 0.03
N VAL A 135 11.25 -5.65 -0.50
CA VAL A 135 10.98 -4.44 0.27
C VAL A 135 9.50 -4.11 0.13
N ALA A 136 8.86 -3.72 1.23
CA ALA A 136 7.49 -3.21 1.23
C ALA A 136 7.40 -1.88 1.97
N SER A 137 6.71 -0.92 1.36
CA SER A 137 6.40 0.39 1.91
C SER A 137 4.90 0.61 1.87
N SER A 138 4.27 1.00 2.98
CA SER A 138 2.84 1.28 2.99
C SER A 138 2.46 2.52 3.78
N PHE A 139 1.49 3.23 3.22
CA PHE A 139 0.74 4.27 3.89
C PHE A 139 -0.18 3.69 4.96
N LEU A 140 -0.09 4.21 6.19
CA LEU A 140 -0.94 3.81 7.30
C LEU A 140 -2.08 4.79 7.54
N MET A 141 -1.79 6.08 7.70
CA MET A 141 -2.83 7.07 7.99
C MET A 141 -2.34 8.51 7.88
N LEU A 142 -3.31 9.42 7.83
CA LEU A 142 -3.13 10.80 8.25
C LEU A 142 -3.29 10.89 9.77
N MET A 143 -2.49 11.73 10.42
CA MET A 143 -2.61 12.04 11.84
C MET A 143 -2.64 13.56 12.03
N GLY A 144 -3.73 14.05 12.61
CA GLY A 144 -3.75 15.39 13.17
C GLY A 144 -3.04 15.38 14.52
N PHE A 145 -2.33 16.44 14.86
CA PHE A 145 -1.74 16.56 16.20
C PHE A 145 -1.61 18.03 16.61
N ASN A 146 -1.40 18.28 17.89
CA ASN A 146 -0.88 19.57 18.35
C ASN A 146 0.15 19.38 19.45
N ASP A 147 1.14 20.27 19.44
CA ASP A 147 2.20 20.24 20.43
C ASP A 147 1.66 20.65 21.79
N THR A 148 2.23 20.08 22.84
CA THR A 148 1.98 20.48 24.22
C THR A 148 3.24 21.09 24.82
N ALA A 149 3.11 21.69 26.01
CA ALA A 149 4.27 22.16 26.76
C ALA A 149 5.26 21.03 27.14
N LYS A 150 4.91 19.77 26.89
CA LYS A 150 5.72 18.58 27.18
C LYS A 150 6.15 17.82 25.93
N SER A 151 5.90 18.36 24.72
CA SER A 151 6.36 17.73 23.49
C SER A 151 7.85 17.46 23.57
N ILE A 152 8.21 16.24 23.23
CA ILE A 152 9.58 15.72 23.17
C ILE A 152 10.18 16.12 21.82
N TYR A 153 9.37 16.08 20.77
CA TYR A 153 9.76 16.44 19.41
C TYR A 153 8.85 17.56 18.92
N PRO A 154 9.24 18.84 19.11
CA PRO A 154 8.47 19.96 18.58
C PRO A 154 8.15 19.76 17.11
N ASP A 155 6.92 20.10 16.73
CA ASP A 155 6.43 20.05 15.36
C ASP A 155 6.39 18.63 14.73
N SER A 156 6.47 17.57 15.54
CA SER A 156 6.31 16.18 15.11
C SER A 156 5.57 15.34 16.16
N PRO A 157 4.52 14.59 15.79
CA PRO A 157 3.63 14.00 16.78
C PRO A 157 4.33 13.00 17.69
N ASP A 158 4.21 13.16 19.00
CA ASP A 158 4.81 12.31 20.00
C ASP A 158 3.85 11.89 21.13
N ARG A 159 4.35 11.04 22.04
CA ARG A 159 3.56 10.42 23.11
C ARG A 159 2.99 11.40 24.14
N ASN A 160 3.51 12.63 24.18
CA ASN A 160 3.04 13.69 25.07
C ASN A 160 2.08 14.68 24.38
N ASP A 161 1.79 14.49 23.10
CA ASP A 161 0.91 15.37 22.32
C ASP A 161 -0.55 14.94 22.36
N THR A 162 -1.43 15.84 21.88
CA THR A 162 -2.78 15.42 21.52
C THR A 162 -2.76 14.88 20.10
N LEU A 163 -3.08 13.60 19.94
CA LEU A 163 -3.04 12.92 18.64
C LEU A 163 -4.44 12.54 18.19
N TRP A 164 -4.76 12.85 16.94
CA TRP A 164 -6.00 12.48 16.28
C TRP A 164 -5.70 11.63 15.06
N ALA A 165 -5.95 10.34 15.21
CA ALA A 165 -5.88 9.41 14.11
C ALA A 165 -7.05 9.70 13.15
N SER A 166 -6.73 10.00 11.88
CA SER A 166 -7.71 10.38 10.87
C SER A 166 -8.04 9.19 9.97
N PHE A 167 -9.17 8.55 10.23
CA PHE A 167 -9.62 7.35 9.52
C PHE A 167 -10.88 7.63 8.70
N SER A 168 -10.81 7.35 7.39
CA SER A 168 -12.01 7.37 6.56
C SER A 168 -12.89 6.17 6.84
N PHE A 169 -14.11 6.42 7.30
CA PHE A 169 -15.07 5.35 7.60
C PHE A 169 -16.00 5.04 6.43
N GLY A 170 -15.96 5.78 5.31
CA GLY A 170 -16.72 5.48 4.09
C GLY A 170 -18.24 5.30 4.25
N VAL A 171 -18.84 5.60 5.40
CA VAL A 171 -20.26 5.32 5.74
C VAL A 171 -21.11 6.58 5.66
N ASN A 172 -22.20 6.58 4.90
CA ASN A 172 -23.09 7.72 4.84
C ASN A 172 -23.82 8.00 6.17
N LEU A 173 -23.27 8.89 7.01
CA LEU A 173 -23.87 9.26 8.31
C LEU A 173 -25.21 10.00 8.23
N LYS A 174 -25.64 10.50 7.07
CA LYS A 174 -26.97 11.12 6.92
C LYS A 174 -28.09 10.15 7.28
N GLN A 175 -27.87 8.84 7.13
CA GLN A 175 -28.87 7.83 7.48
C GLN A 175 -28.94 7.56 8.98
N LEU A 176 -27.81 7.69 9.69
CA LEU A 176 -27.76 7.54 11.15
C LEU A 176 -28.22 8.80 11.88
N PHE A 177 -28.01 9.96 11.27
CA PHE A 177 -28.39 11.26 11.81
C PHE A 177 -29.17 12.06 10.76
N PRO A 178 -30.42 11.68 10.42
CA PRO A 178 -31.21 12.31 9.36
C PRO A 178 -31.50 13.80 9.59
N ASN A 179 -31.46 14.23 10.85
CA ASN A 179 -31.71 15.62 11.26
C ASN A 179 -30.42 16.42 11.50
N ALA A 180 -29.24 15.82 11.29
CA ALA A 180 -27.96 16.52 11.43
C ALA A 180 -27.40 16.88 10.05
N THR A 181 -26.75 18.04 9.95
CA THR A 181 -26.07 18.50 8.72
C THR A 181 -24.70 17.85 8.55
N PHE A 182 -24.54 16.59 8.96
CA PHE A 182 -23.30 15.85 8.76
C PHE A 182 -23.05 15.63 7.26
N PRO A 183 -21.79 15.53 6.83
CA PRO A 183 -21.46 15.24 5.45
C PRO A 183 -21.96 13.83 5.13
N ALA A 184 -22.42 13.64 3.89
CA ALA A 184 -22.57 12.28 3.40
C ALA A 184 -21.17 11.71 3.22
N PHE A 185 -20.83 10.58 3.84
CA PHE A 185 -19.55 9.94 3.55
C PHE A 185 -19.74 9.22 2.24
N ASN A 186 -19.24 9.84 1.20
CA ASN A 186 -19.31 9.36 -0.17
C ASN A 186 -17.91 9.37 -0.78
N SER A 187 -16.89 9.07 0.04
CA SER A 187 -15.50 8.98 -0.36
C SER A 187 -15.37 8.15 -1.65
N LYS A 188 -14.91 8.76 -2.73
CA LYS A 188 -14.71 8.10 -4.02
C LYS A 188 -13.24 7.85 -4.24
N SER A 189 -12.92 6.76 -4.93
CA SER A 189 -11.57 6.50 -5.43
C SER A 189 -11.54 6.56 -6.95
N GLU A 190 -10.54 7.24 -7.46
CA GLU A 190 -10.18 7.33 -8.88
C GLU A 190 -8.78 6.74 -9.06
N VAL A 191 -8.56 6.05 -10.18
CA VAL A 191 -7.28 5.44 -10.51
C VAL A 191 -6.59 6.26 -11.58
N PHE A 192 -5.28 6.44 -11.44
CA PHE A 192 -4.44 6.90 -12.53
C PHE A 192 -3.83 5.68 -13.21
N PRO A 193 -4.17 5.43 -14.50
CA PRO A 193 -3.72 4.25 -15.22
C PRO A 193 -2.20 4.14 -15.27
N LEU A 194 -1.70 2.91 -15.17
CA LEU A 194 -0.28 2.62 -15.38
C LEU A 194 0.12 2.99 -16.81
N THR A 195 1.02 3.96 -16.94
CA THR A 195 1.46 4.48 -18.24
C THR A 195 2.98 4.35 -18.34
N PRO A 196 3.50 3.55 -19.29
CA PRO A 196 4.93 3.45 -19.55
C PRO A 196 5.43 4.61 -20.43
N SER A 197 6.72 4.96 -20.29
CA SER A 197 7.47 5.73 -21.29
C SER A 197 7.77 4.91 -22.54
N GLU A 198 8.17 5.57 -23.63
CA GLU A 198 8.51 4.91 -24.90
C GLU A 198 9.67 3.91 -24.76
N ASP A 199 10.69 4.27 -23.98
CA ASP A 199 11.87 3.42 -23.70
C ASP A 199 11.56 2.29 -22.70
N LYS A 200 10.39 2.33 -22.05
CA LYS A 200 9.99 1.40 -20.98
C LYS A 200 11.03 1.35 -19.86
N LEU A 201 11.54 2.51 -19.47
CA LEU A 201 12.36 2.70 -18.28
C LEU A 201 11.63 3.52 -17.21
N THR A 202 10.51 4.16 -17.56
CA THR A 202 9.68 4.92 -16.63
C THR A 202 8.23 4.46 -16.67
N TRP A 203 7.57 4.37 -15.51
CA TRP A 203 6.15 4.12 -15.37
C TRP A 203 5.52 5.10 -14.41
N LYS A 204 4.32 5.59 -14.75
CA LYS A 204 3.51 6.45 -13.89
C LYS A 204 2.18 5.78 -13.57
N TRP A 205 1.74 5.86 -12.31
CA TRP A 205 0.44 5.38 -11.87
C TRP A 205 0.05 6.09 -10.57
N GLY A 206 -1.15 5.82 -10.06
CA GLY A 206 -1.55 6.38 -8.78
C GLY A 206 -3.02 6.22 -8.49
N MET A 207 -3.46 6.86 -7.41
CA MET A 207 -4.85 6.91 -7.01
C MET A 207 -5.18 8.22 -6.31
N LYS A 208 -6.42 8.66 -6.49
CA LYS A 208 -6.98 9.83 -5.85
C LYS A 208 -8.25 9.46 -5.10
N TYR A 209 -8.29 9.83 -3.82
CA TYR A 209 -9.47 9.73 -2.98
C TYR A 209 -10.10 11.12 -2.89
N THR A 210 -11.40 11.27 -3.17
CA THR A 210 -12.11 12.55 -3.08
C THR A 210 -13.29 12.47 -2.13
N ASN A 211 -13.70 13.64 -1.59
CA ASN A 211 -14.69 13.71 -0.51
C ASN A 211 -14.28 12.80 0.66
N LEU A 212 -13.01 12.84 1.03
CA LEU A 212 -12.47 11.97 2.06
C LEU A 212 -13.00 12.44 3.41
N THR A 213 -14.03 11.77 3.89
CA THR A 213 -14.61 12.05 5.21
C THR A 213 -13.97 11.12 6.25
N ALA A 214 -13.29 11.71 7.24
CA ALA A 214 -12.52 10.99 8.24
C ALA A 214 -12.96 11.33 9.66
N LEU A 215 -13.12 10.32 10.52
CA LEU A 215 -13.23 10.56 11.96
C LEU A 215 -11.84 10.82 12.52
N TRP A 216 -11.75 11.84 13.37
CA TRP A 216 -10.59 12.16 14.17
C TRP A 216 -10.79 11.54 15.53
N ILE A 217 -10.06 10.47 15.79
CA ILE A 217 -10.16 9.69 17.01
C ILE A 217 -8.92 9.96 17.85
N THR A 218 -9.12 10.38 19.09
CA THR A 218 -8.01 10.57 20.03
C THR A 218 -7.29 9.24 20.24
N THR A 219 -6.00 9.23 19.97
CA THR A 219 -5.14 8.05 20.08
C THR A 219 -3.96 8.35 20.99
N TYR A 220 -3.45 7.31 21.66
CA TYR A 220 -2.26 7.42 22.49
C TYR A 220 -1.20 6.46 21.93
N ILE A 221 0.02 6.97 21.75
CA ILE A 221 1.17 6.19 21.28
C ILE A 221 2.08 5.80 22.44
N THR A 222 1.50 5.18 23.46
CA THR A 222 2.19 4.71 24.68
C THR A 222 2.23 3.19 24.72
N GLU A 223 3.01 2.55 25.60
CA GLU A 223 3.09 1.08 25.64
C GLU A 223 1.73 0.37 25.82
N GLU A 224 0.78 0.99 26.55
CA GLU A 224 -0.57 0.47 26.77
C GLU A 224 -1.49 0.64 25.54
N ASN A 225 -1.16 1.57 24.62
CA ASN A 225 -1.76 1.76 23.29
C ASN A 225 -3.30 1.75 23.26
N ASP A 226 -3.93 2.67 23.98
CA ASP A 226 -5.39 2.83 23.93
C ASP A 226 -5.81 3.84 22.85
N THR A 227 -6.97 3.60 22.22
CA THR A 227 -7.63 4.52 21.30
C THR A 227 -9.02 4.81 21.82
N GLN A 228 -9.35 6.09 21.99
CA GLN A 228 -10.66 6.48 22.50
C GLN A 228 -11.74 6.42 21.41
N THR A 229 -12.10 5.21 20.98
CA THR A 229 -13.09 4.97 19.91
C THR A 229 -14.52 5.39 20.29
N SER A 230 -14.83 5.49 21.58
CA SER A 230 -16.17 5.84 22.07
C SER A 230 -16.51 7.33 22.00
N ARG A 231 -15.51 8.19 21.80
CA ARG A 231 -15.65 9.65 21.76
C ARG A 231 -14.71 10.23 20.69
N PRO A 232 -15.09 10.16 19.40
CA PRO A 232 -14.32 10.86 18.37
C PRO A 232 -14.26 12.34 18.72
N TRP A 233 -13.09 12.95 18.56
CA TRP A 233 -12.89 14.37 18.78
C TRP A 233 -13.59 15.17 17.68
N GLY A 234 -13.50 14.70 16.45
CA GLY A 234 -14.13 15.36 15.33
C GLY A 234 -14.40 14.49 14.13
N LEU A 235 -15.05 15.11 13.15
CA LEU A 235 -15.29 14.59 11.82
C LEU A 235 -14.73 15.62 10.83
N ALA A 236 -13.78 15.24 10.00
CA ALA A 236 -13.18 16.10 9.00
C ALA A 236 -13.58 15.66 7.59
N THR A 237 -13.67 16.60 6.65
CA THR A 237 -13.77 16.30 5.22
C THR A 237 -12.66 17.00 4.45
N TYR A 238 -11.86 16.21 3.73
CA TYR A 238 -10.81 16.71 2.85
C TYR A 238 -11.29 16.74 1.39
N ASP A 239 -10.77 17.70 0.62
CA ASP A 239 -10.97 17.77 -0.84
C ASP A 239 -10.47 16.50 -1.52
N GLU A 240 -9.24 16.11 -1.20
CA GLU A 240 -8.59 14.94 -1.75
C GLU A 240 -7.53 14.34 -0.82
N LEU A 241 -7.19 13.08 -1.08
CA LEU A 241 -5.90 12.50 -0.74
C LEU A 241 -5.42 11.77 -1.99
N THR A 242 -4.31 12.23 -2.56
CA THR A 242 -3.82 11.73 -3.85
C THR A 242 -2.42 11.18 -3.67
N PHE A 243 -2.14 10.06 -4.35
CA PHE A 243 -0.83 9.43 -4.43
C PHE A 243 -0.50 9.21 -5.89
N ASN A 244 0.55 9.86 -6.39
CA ASN A 244 1.11 9.64 -7.70
C ASN A 244 2.49 9.00 -7.55
N TYR A 245 2.75 7.97 -8.32
CA TYR A 245 4.00 7.25 -8.30
C TYR A 245 4.67 7.34 -9.66
N THR A 246 5.98 7.57 -9.65
CA THR A 246 6.82 7.41 -10.82
C THR A 246 7.94 6.43 -10.50
N LEU A 247 7.93 5.27 -11.15
CA LEU A 247 9.06 4.34 -11.17
C LEU A 247 9.99 4.75 -12.32
N SER A 248 11.27 4.95 -12.03
CA SER A 248 12.32 5.16 -13.03
C SER A 248 13.42 4.12 -12.82
N ILE A 249 13.82 3.43 -13.89
CA ILE A 249 14.87 2.42 -13.88
C ILE A 249 16.05 2.95 -14.67
N ASP A 250 17.20 3.06 -14.02
CA ASP A 250 18.47 3.43 -14.63
C ASP A 250 19.37 2.17 -14.68
N PRO A 251 19.50 1.52 -15.86
CA PRO A 251 20.31 0.33 -16.01
C PRO A 251 21.82 0.62 -15.94
N ASP A 252 22.26 1.86 -16.21
CA ASP A 252 23.67 2.22 -16.20
C ASP A 252 24.19 2.38 -14.77
N THR A 253 23.32 2.79 -13.85
CA THR A 253 23.66 2.94 -12.43
C THR A 253 23.12 1.82 -11.53
N ASN A 254 22.49 0.79 -12.10
CA ASN A 254 21.88 -0.34 -11.35
C ASN A 254 20.88 0.12 -10.27
N LYS A 255 20.14 1.20 -10.56
CA LYS A 255 19.20 1.81 -9.62
C LYS A 255 17.81 1.88 -10.19
N ALA A 256 16.83 1.68 -9.32
CA ALA A 256 15.48 2.10 -9.62
C ALA A 256 14.96 3.00 -8.51
N THR A 257 14.28 4.07 -8.92
CA THR A 257 13.77 5.10 -8.03
C THR A 257 12.26 5.15 -8.15
N ILE A 258 11.57 5.20 -7.02
CA ILE A 258 10.15 5.53 -6.93
C ILE A 258 10.02 6.88 -6.26
N THR A 259 9.47 7.86 -6.97
CA THR A 259 8.98 9.11 -6.37
C THR A 259 7.50 8.96 -6.06
N GLN A 260 7.06 9.47 -4.91
CA GLN A 260 5.68 9.46 -4.46
C GLN A 260 5.20 10.91 -4.30
N ASP A 261 4.63 11.53 -5.32
CA ASP A 261 3.99 12.83 -5.16
C ASP A 261 2.61 12.63 -4.49
N HIS A 262 2.47 13.02 -3.23
CA HIS A 262 1.19 13.01 -2.53
C HIS A 262 0.61 14.40 -2.33
N VAL A 263 -0.72 14.45 -2.34
CA VAL A 263 -1.50 15.66 -2.09
C VAL A 263 -2.46 15.40 -0.95
N ILE A 264 -2.38 16.22 0.11
CA ILE A 264 -3.44 16.31 1.12
C ILE A 264 -4.27 17.53 0.75
N GLY A 265 -5.50 17.31 0.29
CA GLY A 265 -6.41 18.38 -0.09
C GLY A 265 -6.86 19.20 1.12
N ARG A 266 -7.40 20.39 0.86
CA ARG A 266 -7.91 21.26 1.92
C ARG A 266 -8.95 20.55 2.77
N MET A 267 -8.98 20.87 4.05
CA MET A 267 -10.13 20.61 4.89
C MET A 267 -11.26 21.57 4.51
N ARG A 268 -12.39 21.02 4.09
CA ARG A 268 -13.61 21.79 3.80
C ARG A 268 -14.46 22.00 5.02
N ASP A 269 -14.56 20.96 5.83
CA ASP A 269 -15.45 20.91 6.97
C ASP A 269 -14.81 20.17 8.12
N LEU A 270 -15.02 20.69 9.33
CA LEU A 270 -14.67 20.06 10.60
C LEU A 270 -15.83 20.17 11.57
N TRP A 271 -16.36 19.04 12.01
CA TRP A 271 -17.27 18.99 13.15
C TRP A 271 -16.47 18.60 14.38
N THR A 272 -16.45 19.43 15.41
CA THR A 272 -15.84 19.10 16.71
C THR A 272 -16.91 18.76 17.73
N PHE A 273 -16.71 17.67 18.47
CA PHE A 273 -17.70 17.12 19.39
C PHE A 273 -17.37 17.43 20.85
N TRP A 274 -18.37 17.88 21.60
CA TRP A 274 -18.23 18.29 23.01
C TRP A 274 -18.84 17.27 23.98
N GLY A 275 -19.42 16.19 23.48
CA GLY A 275 -20.14 15.18 24.26
C GLY A 275 -20.09 13.79 23.64
N TRP A 276 -20.93 12.87 24.14
CA TRP A 276 -21.02 11.52 23.59
C TRP A 276 -21.67 11.55 22.20
N PHE A 277 -20.90 11.18 21.18
CA PHE A 277 -21.28 11.21 19.77
C PHE A 277 -22.65 10.57 19.47
N PHE A 278 -23.03 9.48 20.17
CA PHE A 278 -24.27 8.72 19.89
C PHE A 278 -25.48 9.09 20.74
N VAL A 279 -25.29 9.75 21.88
CA VAL A 279 -26.40 10.03 22.78
C VAL A 279 -26.97 11.39 22.39
N TRP A 280 -26.17 12.46 22.50
CA TRP A 280 -26.59 13.83 22.23
C TRP A 280 -25.40 14.56 21.58
N PRO A 281 -25.27 14.57 20.23
CA PRO A 281 -24.12 15.17 19.58
C PRO A 281 -24.20 16.70 19.65
N LEU A 282 -23.63 17.28 20.71
CA LEU A 282 -23.30 18.69 20.73
C LEU A 282 -22.04 18.90 19.90
N TYR A 283 -22.19 19.61 18.78
CA TYR A 283 -21.09 19.90 17.87
C TYR A 283 -21.03 21.36 17.47
N ASN A 284 -19.83 21.78 17.10
CA ASN A 284 -19.60 22.96 16.27
C ASN A 284 -19.12 22.49 14.90
N HIS A 285 -19.65 23.07 13.84
CA HIS A 285 -19.26 22.82 12.45
C HIS A 285 -18.50 24.03 11.94
N TYR A 286 -17.23 23.83 11.62
CA TYR A 286 -16.36 24.83 11.01
C TYR A 286 -16.23 24.53 9.52
N ASN A 287 -16.32 25.55 8.69
CA ASN A 287 -16.03 25.48 7.26
C ASN A 287 -15.36 26.78 6.79
N SER A 288 -15.22 26.98 5.48
CA SER A 288 -14.58 28.18 4.91
C SER A 288 -15.35 29.49 5.16
N THR A 289 -16.60 29.45 5.65
CA THR A 289 -17.44 30.65 5.83
C THR A 289 -17.71 31.00 7.29
N GLY A 290 -17.36 30.12 8.24
CA GLY A 290 -17.44 30.37 9.67
C GLY A 290 -17.75 29.13 10.51
N CYS A 291 -18.20 29.38 11.74
CA CYS A 291 -18.58 28.36 12.71
C CYS A 291 -20.09 28.32 12.89
N TYR A 292 -20.67 27.12 12.88
CA TYR A 292 -22.11 26.86 12.89
C TYR A 292 -22.47 25.83 13.94
N ARG A 293 -23.71 25.91 14.44
CA ARG A 293 -24.30 24.87 15.29
C ARG A 293 -25.74 24.66 14.87
N TYR A 294 -26.08 23.42 14.49
CA TYR A 294 -27.41 23.06 13.96
C TYR A 294 -27.88 23.99 12.83
N GLY A 295 -26.96 24.39 11.94
CA GLY A 295 -27.23 25.30 10.82
C GLY A 295 -27.19 26.79 11.15
N THR A 296 -27.17 27.19 12.42
CA THR A 296 -27.10 28.59 12.85
C THR A 296 -25.64 29.03 12.95
N LYS A 297 -25.28 30.13 12.29
CA LYS A 297 -23.93 30.71 12.39
C LYS A 297 -23.70 31.29 13.79
N LEU A 298 -22.61 30.86 14.44
CA LEU A 298 -22.19 31.32 15.76
C LEU A 298 -21.12 32.41 15.68
N SER A 299 -20.19 32.29 14.73
CA SER A 299 -19.09 33.23 14.53
C SER A 299 -18.57 33.19 13.10
N ASN A 300 -17.70 34.14 12.74
CA ASN A 300 -16.96 34.15 11.48
C ASN A 300 -15.66 33.33 11.52
N GLU A 301 -15.34 32.68 12.64
CA GLU A 301 -14.16 31.81 12.77
C GLU A 301 -14.29 30.63 11.79
N THR A 302 -13.43 30.60 10.77
CA THR A 302 -13.42 29.55 9.75
C THR A 302 -12.73 28.29 10.27
N VAL A 303 -12.78 27.20 9.49
CA VAL A 303 -12.00 25.98 9.78
C VAL A 303 -10.50 26.27 9.83
N TYR A 304 -10.00 27.19 9.01
CA TYR A 304 -8.59 27.54 8.96
C TYR A 304 -8.16 28.35 10.17
N ASP A 305 -8.97 29.34 10.57
CA ASP A 305 -8.77 30.11 11.80
C ASP A 305 -8.77 29.19 13.02
N TYR A 306 -9.71 28.24 13.07
CA TYR A 306 -9.83 27.29 14.16
C TYR A 306 -8.58 26.40 14.27
N LEU A 307 -8.17 25.76 13.17
CA LEU A 307 -6.98 24.89 13.16
C LEU A 307 -5.71 25.68 13.53
N HIS A 308 -5.54 26.88 12.98
CA HIS A 308 -4.41 27.75 13.30
C HIS A 308 -4.39 28.17 14.77
N LYS A 309 -5.53 28.65 15.30
CA LYS A 309 -5.67 29.07 16.70
C LYS A 309 -5.44 27.94 17.71
N HIS A 310 -5.73 26.70 17.31
CA HIS A 310 -5.54 25.51 18.13
C HIS A 310 -4.22 24.77 17.86
N ASP A 311 -3.34 25.36 17.05
CA ASP A 311 -2.04 24.80 16.63
C ASP A 311 -2.14 23.36 16.09
N VAL A 312 -3.19 23.09 15.31
CA VAL A 312 -3.45 21.75 14.77
C VAL A 312 -2.63 21.54 13.50
N LYS A 313 -1.67 20.62 13.59
CA LYS A 313 -0.74 20.20 12.55
C LYS A 313 -1.21 18.88 11.91
N MET A 314 -0.56 18.49 10.82
CA MET A 314 -0.85 17.25 10.10
C MET A 314 0.43 16.43 9.90
N SER A 315 0.34 15.12 9.97
CA SER A 315 1.41 14.21 9.57
C SER A 315 0.89 13.03 8.76
N ILE A 316 1.79 12.44 7.97
CA ILE A 316 1.62 11.12 7.35
C ILE A 316 2.40 10.12 8.19
N VAL A 317 1.81 8.95 8.40
CA VAL A 317 2.45 7.79 9.03
C VAL A 317 2.62 6.70 7.98
N ASP A 318 3.86 6.28 7.77
CA ASP A 318 4.23 5.22 6.84
C ASP A 318 5.03 4.14 7.58
N PHE A 319 4.97 2.90 7.06
CA PHE A 319 5.81 1.81 7.54
C PHE A 319 6.63 1.17 6.43
N GLN A 320 7.86 0.78 6.78
CA GLN A 320 8.80 0.13 5.90
C GLN A 320 9.18 -1.26 6.43
N THR A 321 9.32 -2.23 5.54
CA THR A 321 9.89 -3.53 5.89
C THR A 321 10.70 -4.13 4.75
N SER A 322 11.79 -4.81 5.10
CA SER A 322 12.67 -5.50 4.17
C SER A 322 12.81 -6.95 4.59
N ILE A 323 12.88 -7.83 3.60
CA ILE A 323 12.89 -9.28 3.80
C ILE A 323 13.89 -9.87 2.82
N MET A 324 14.82 -10.66 3.36
CA MET A 324 15.73 -11.50 2.59
C MET A 324 15.50 -12.96 3.00
N LEU A 325 15.78 -13.95 2.15
CA LEU A 325 15.50 -15.34 2.50
C LEU A 325 16.30 -15.82 3.72
N ASP A 326 17.62 -15.63 3.66
CA ASP A 326 18.55 -16.36 4.53
C ASP A 326 19.26 -15.47 5.56
N ARG A 327 18.95 -14.17 5.57
CA ARG A 327 19.71 -13.15 6.31
C ARG A 327 18.81 -12.11 6.94
N ASP A 328 19.32 -11.42 7.95
CA ASP A 328 18.63 -10.29 8.57
C ASP A 328 19.04 -8.98 7.88
N THR A 329 18.18 -7.98 8.03
CA THR A 329 18.39 -6.62 7.55
C THR A 329 18.48 -5.67 8.72
N TYR A 330 19.20 -4.57 8.54
CA TYR A 330 19.23 -3.47 9.50
C TYR A 330 19.13 -2.14 8.78
N SER A 331 18.52 -1.15 9.42
CA SER A 331 18.33 0.18 8.86
C SER A 331 19.01 1.23 9.73
N VAL A 332 19.71 2.16 9.08
CA VAL A 332 20.42 3.25 9.76
C VAL A 332 20.15 4.59 9.07
N SER A 333 20.24 5.67 9.84
CA SER A 333 20.27 7.03 9.30
C SER A 333 21.58 7.30 8.56
N ALA A 334 21.66 8.43 7.86
CA ALA A 334 22.90 8.89 7.23
C ALA A 334 24.08 9.08 8.21
N SER A 335 23.80 9.29 9.51
CA SER A 335 24.82 9.37 10.57
C SER A 335 25.20 8.01 11.17
N GLY A 336 24.62 6.92 10.68
CA GLY A 336 24.86 5.56 11.15
C GLY A 336 24.07 5.18 12.41
N GLN A 337 23.11 5.99 12.85
CA GLN A 337 22.25 5.66 13.99
C GLN A 337 21.23 4.59 13.57
N ASN A 338 21.04 3.57 14.41
CA ASN A 338 19.96 2.60 14.22
C ASN A 338 18.60 3.31 14.28
N VAL A 339 17.76 3.08 13.27
CA VAL A 339 16.42 3.68 13.20
C VAL A 339 15.30 2.70 13.55
N THR A 340 15.61 1.41 13.67
CA THR A 340 14.63 0.40 14.04
C THR A 340 14.21 0.58 15.49
N ASP A 341 12.92 0.83 15.70
CA ASP A 341 12.33 1.08 17.02
C ASP A 341 13.02 2.23 17.79
N ASN A 342 13.58 3.19 17.06
CA ASN A 342 14.26 4.36 17.61
C ASN A 342 13.70 5.65 17.00
N GLU A 343 13.78 6.75 17.74
CA GLU A 343 13.30 8.06 17.30
C GLU A 343 14.46 8.90 16.76
N VAL A 344 14.61 8.95 15.43
CA VAL A 344 15.74 9.60 14.75
C VAL A 344 15.23 10.59 13.72
N PHE A 345 15.71 11.85 13.78
CA PHE A 345 15.40 12.86 12.77
C PHE A 345 16.14 12.56 11.46
N VAL A 346 15.40 12.64 10.36
CA VAL A 346 15.91 12.35 9.01
C VAL A 346 15.39 13.34 7.96
N SER A 347 14.83 14.48 8.37
CA SER A 347 14.22 15.51 7.49
C SER A 347 15.13 15.91 6.31
N ASP A 348 16.42 16.05 6.57
CA ASP A 348 17.44 16.52 5.61
C ASP A 348 18.33 15.39 5.06
N SER A 349 17.99 14.13 5.35
CA SER A 349 18.85 12.98 5.06
C SER A 349 18.07 11.79 4.50
N SER A 350 18.61 10.58 4.68
CA SER A 350 17.98 9.34 4.26
C SER A 350 18.11 8.24 5.30
N ILE A 351 17.27 7.23 5.17
CA ILE A 351 17.37 5.96 5.86
C ILE A 351 17.85 4.93 4.86
N SER A 352 18.98 4.30 5.16
CA SER A 352 19.56 3.23 4.35
C SER A 352 19.34 1.89 5.02
N THR A 353 18.86 0.90 4.27
CA THR A 353 18.73 -0.48 4.72
C THR A 353 19.82 -1.35 4.10
N TYR A 354 20.43 -2.17 4.94
CA TYR A 354 21.54 -3.05 4.60
C TYR A 354 21.20 -4.50 4.93
N ALA A 355 21.80 -5.43 4.20
CA ALA A 355 21.92 -6.81 4.63
C ALA A 355 22.94 -6.92 5.78
N ASP A 356 22.85 -7.99 6.58
CA ASP A 356 23.75 -8.32 7.69
C ASP A 356 25.27 -8.28 7.39
N ASP A 357 25.68 -8.37 6.12
CA ASP A 357 27.07 -8.27 5.68
C ASP A 357 27.49 -6.89 5.14
N GLY A 358 26.60 -5.89 5.22
CA GLY A 358 26.87 -4.51 4.83
C GLY A 358 26.54 -4.17 3.37
N GLU A 359 25.96 -5.08 2.59
CA GLU A 359 25.43 -4.75 1.26
C GLU A 359 24.20 -3.82 1.41
N LYS A 360 24.25 -2.64 0.78
CA LYS A 360 23.11 -1.71 0.76
C LYS A 360 22.03 -2.23 -0.18
N ILE A 361 20.80 -2.36 0.30
CA ILE A 361 19.69 -2.90 -0.50
C ILE A 361 18.62 -1.86 -0.81
N PHE A 362 18.42 -0.87 0.05
CA PHE A 362 17.34 0.11 -0.07
C PHE A 362 17.73 1.47 0.55
N ASP A 363 17.16 2.56 0.04
CA ASP A 363 17.29 3.91 0.58
C ASP A 363 15.95 4.65 0.51
N ALA A 364 15.51 5.23 1.62
CA ALA A 364 14.41 6.19 1.68
C ALA A 364 14.99 7.58 1.93
N SER A 365 14.88 8.48 0.94
CA SER A 365 15.47 9.81 0.99
C SER A 365 14.41 10.88 1.20
N PHE A 366 14.63 11.70 2.22
CA PHE A 366 13.79 12.85 2.58
C PHE A 366 14.51 14.18 2.29
N GLY A 367 15.85 14.17 2.32
CA GLY A 367 16.69 15.32 2.01
C GLY A 367 16.57 15.85 0.58
N VAL A 368 16.11 15.04 -0.38
CA VAL A 368 15.87 15.49 -1.76
C VAL A 368 14.72 16.50 -1.83
N LYS A 369 13.76 16.41 -0.90
CA LYS A 369 12.58 17.28 -0.84
C LYS A 369 12.23 17.60 0.62
N GLN A 370 13.08 18.41 1.25
CA GLN A 370 12.90 18.86 2.65
C GLN A 370 11.69 19.77 2.84
N ALA A 371 11.20 20.38 1.77
CA ALA A 371 10.10 21.33 1.81
C ALA A 371 8.84 20.81 1.11
N TYR A 372 7.69 21.23 1.61
CA TYR A 372 6.37 21.00 1.01
C TYR A 372 5.75 22.33 0.58
N ASN A 373 4.86 22.24 -0.40
CA ASN A 373 4.07 23.36 -0.87
C ASN A 373 2.74 23.42 -0.10
N LEU A 374 2.42 24.58 0.47
CA LEU A 374 1.14 24.86 1.14
C LEU A 374 0.37 25.90 0.33
N PHE A 375 -0.85 25.56 -0.10
CA PHE A 375 -1.68 26.43 -0.94
C PHE A 375 -2.88 27.00 -0.15
N ASN A 376 -2.86 28.32 0.07
CA ASN A 376 -3.91 29.04 0.79
C ASN A 376 -4.96 29.65 -0.16
N TYR A 377 -5.80 28.79 -0.74
CA TYR A 377 -6.87 29.22 -1.64
C TYR A 377 -8.00 30.05 -0.97
N THR A 378 -7.89 30.44 0.29
CA THR A 378 -8.93 31.22 0.98
C THR A 378 -8.74 32.72 0.85
N GLU A 379 -7.50 33.17 0.69
CA GLU A 379 -7.19 34.57 0.40
C GLU A 379 -7.55 34.90 -1.04
N ASP A 380 -7.26 33.98 -1.98
CA ASP A 380 -7.68 34.05 -3.37
C ASP A 380 -8.00 32.63 -3.93
N PRO A 381 -9.25 32.34 -4.34
CA PRO A 381 -9.63 31.04 -4.88
C PRO A 381 -8.98 30.71 -6.23
N THR A 382 -8.31 31.68 -6.86
CA THR A 382 -7.52 31.50 -8.09
C THR A 382 -6.01 31.41 -7.83
N GLU A 383 -5.57 31.56 -6.57
CA GLU A 383 -4.17 31.47 -6.21
C GLU A 383 -3.60 30.10 -6.53
N SER A 384 -2.64 30.06 -7.44
CA SER A 384 -1.88 28.86 -7.79
C SER A 384 -0.47 28.88 -7.24
N THR A 385 -0.10 29.90 -6.46
CA THR A 385 1.24 30.09 -5.93
C THR A 385 1.31 29.52 -4.51
N PRO A 386 2.12 28.49 -4.25
CA PRO A 386 2.26 27.96 -2.91
C PRO A 386 3.27 28.76 -2.07
N HIS A 387 3.10 28.67 -0.75
CA HIS A 387 4.18 28.93 0.20
C HIS A 387 4.95 27.65 0.49
N SER A 388 6.28 27.73 0.49
CA SER A 388 7.15 26.60 0.76
C SER A 388 7.57 26.59 2.24
N PHE A 389 7.42 25.45 2.90
CA PHE A 389 7.79 25.25 4.30
C PHE A 389 8.56 23.95 4.47
N ASN A 390 9.44 23.89 5.46
CA ASN A 390 10.15 22.65 5.77
C ASN A 390 9.20 21.62 6.41
N ALA A 391 9.23 20.40 5.89
CA ALA A 391 8.66 19.23 6.54
C ALA A 391 9.61 18.74 7.63
N ILE A 392 9.05 18.06 8.63
CA ILE A 392 9.82 17.40 9.68
C ILE A 392 9.61 15.90 9.56
N THR A 393 10.68 15.19 9.24
CA THR A 393 10.67 13.74 9.12
C THR A 393 11.49 13.09 10.22
N ARG A 394 10.90 12.10 10.89
CA ARG A 394 11.60 11.29 11.88
C ARG A 394 11.10 9.85 11.87
N THR A 395 11.93 8.94 12.36
CA THR A 395 11.46 7.63 12.77
C THR A 395 10.80 7.68 14.15
N THR A 396 10.03 6.65 14.47
CA THR A 396 9.32 6.55 15.75
C THR A 396 9.34 5.11 16.27
N GLU A 397 9.13 4.96 17.57
CA GLU A 397 8.99 3.66 18.21
C GLU A 397 7.83 2.88 17.58
N ILE A 398 8.11 1.67 17.11
CA ILE A 398 7.16 0.79 16.43
C ILE A 398 6.06 0.40 17.42
N GLY A 399 6.45 0.16 18.68
CA GLY A 399 5.54 -0.23 19.76
C GLY A 399 4.38 0.73 19.97
N GLY A 400 4.60 2.05 19.85
CA GLY A 400 3.58 3.09 20.07
C GLY A 400 2.48 3.13 19.00
N TYR A 401 2.69 2.48 17.85
CA TYR A 401 1.68 2.44 16.77
C TYR A 401 1.21 1.02 16.53
N ALA A 402 2.13 0.09 16.30
CA ALA A 402 1.82 -1.25 15.82
C ALA A 402 0.99 -2.08 16.82
N ARG A 403 1.14 -1.82 18.12
CA ARG A 403 0.40 -2.51 19.19
C ARG A 403 -1.00 -1.95 19.41
N ASN A 404 -1.35 -0.83 18.78
CA ASN A 404 -2.70 -0.29 18.83
C ASN A 404 -3.68 -1.22 18.08
N ARG A 405 -4.40 -2.04 18.85
CA ARG A 405 -5.21 -3.14 18.30
C ARG A 405 -6.47 -2.63 17.62
N ASP A 406 -7.07 -1.56 18.10
CA ASP A 406 -8.33 -1.11 17.53
C ASP A 406 -8.10 -0.24 16.30
N LEU A 407 -7.07 0.60 16.32
CA LEU A 407 -6.75 1.55 15.26
C LEU A 407 -6.45 0.88 13.92
N PHE A 408 -5.57 -0.11 13.93
CA PHE A 408 -5.09 -0.76 12.71
C PHE A 408 -5.75 -2.10 12.42
N ASN A 409 -6.92 -2.40 13.01
CA ASN A 409 -7.58 -3.69 12.80
C ASN A 409 -7.89 -3.94 11.31
N PHE A 410 -8.41 -2.94 10.60
CA PHE A 410 -8.66 -3.03 9.15
C PHE A 410 -7.37 -3.24 8.36
N HIS A 411 -6.37 -2.40 8.61
CA HIS A 411 -5.05 -2.48 7.98
C HIS A 411 -4.46 -3.87 8.13
N ARG A 412 -4.45 -4.43 9.36
CA ARG A 412 -3.93 -5.79 9.61
C ARG A 412 -4.77 -6.87 8.94
N ASN A 413 -6.10 -6.77 8.96
CA ASN A 413 -6.95 -7.78 8.32
C ASN A 413 -6.82 -7.80 6.81
N PHE A 414 -6.64 -6.64 6.18
CA PHE A 414 -6.36 -6.53 4.75
C PHE A 414 -4.93 -7.01 4.42
N ALA A 415 -3.93 -6.49 5.14
CA ALA A 415 -2.51 -6.81 4.93
C ALA A 415 -2.19 -8.30 5.10
N ARG A 416 -2.96 -9.04 5.92
CA ARG A 416 -2.85 -10.52 6.05
C ARG A 416 -2.86 -11.27 4.74
N TYR A 417 -3.60 -10.76 3.76
CA TYR A 417 -3.71 -11.41 2.47
C TYR A 417 -2.65 -10.94 1.49
N LEU A 418 -2.06 -9.74 1.68
CA LEU A 418 -1.13 -9.13 0.73
C LEU A 418 0.03 -10.06 0.32
N PRO A 419 0.66 -10.85 1.23
CA PRO A 419 1.71 -11.79 0.84
C PRO A 419 1.29 -12.87 -0.16
N LEU A 420 -0.01 -13.15 -0.36
CA LEU A 420 -0.47 -14.19 -1.28
C LEU A 420 0.02 -13.97 -2.72
N VAL A 421 0.15 -12.71 -3.17
CA VAL A 421 0.69 -12.38 -4.49
C VAL A 421 2.13 -12.84 -4.69
N LEU A 422 2.90 -12.98 -3.60
CA LEU A 422 4.29 -13.45 -3.65
C LEU A 422 4.40 -14.91 -4.08
N VAL A 423 3.32 -15.70 -3.98
CA VAL A 423 3.27 -17.06 -4.55
C VAL A 423 3.43 -17.03 -6.08
N HIS A 424 3.22 -15.89 -6.72
CA HIS A 424 3.43 -15.72 -8.16
C HIS A 424 4.65 -14.86 -8.50
N MET A 425 5.05 -13.92 -7.64
CA MET A 425 6.28 -13.13 -7.84
C MET A 425 7.53 -13.93 -7.45
N TYR A 426 7.57 -14.42 -6.22
CA TYR A 426 8.71 -15.16 -5.66
C TYR A 426 8.30 -16.07 -4.48
N PRO A 427 7.95 -17.35 -4.76
CA PRO A 427 7.33 -18.24 -3.77
C PRO A 427 8.18 -18.53 -2.53
N GLN A 428 9.52 -18.45 -2.64
CA GLN A 428 10.41 -18.78 -1.53
C GLN A 428 10.31 -17.74 -0.41
N LEU A 429 10.06 -16.46 -0.74
CA LEU A 429 9.90 -15.39 0.24
C LEU A 429 8.52 -15.37 0.90
N TYR A 430 7.55 -16.12 0.37
CA TYR A 430 6.16 -16.10 0.84
C TYR A 430 6.03 -16.33 2.36
N GLN A 431 6.74 -17.32 2.91
CA GLN A 431 6.62 -17.64 4.35
C GLN A 431 7.18 -16.51 5.21
N ARG A 432 8.38 -16.01 4.88
CA ARG A 432 9.00 -14.92 5.64
C ARG A 432 8.19 -13.63 5.52
N ALA A 433 7.69 -13.33 4.32
CA ALA A 433 6.84 -12.17 4.09
C ALA A 433 5.49 -12.25 4.81
N LYS A 434 4.91 -13.45 4.92
CA LYS A 434 3.71 -13.67 5.75
C LYS A 434 3.97 -13.27 7.20
N GLU A 435 5.14 -13.58 7.77
CA GLU A 435 5.41 -13.25 9.15
C GLU A 435 5.75 -11.77 9.38
N THR A 436 6.32 -11.09 8.37
CA THR A 436 6.80 -9.72 8.51
C THR A 436 5.78 -8.69 7.98
N ILE A 437 5.33 -8.78 6.72
CA ILE A 437 4.39 -7.81 6.11
C ILE A 437 3.05 -7.79 6.85
N THR A 438 2.60 -8.92 7.40
CA THR A 438 1.33 -8.98 8.13
C THR A 438 1.45 -8.54 9.59
N ASN A 439 2.67 -8.24 10.06
CA ASN A 439 2.95 -7.85 11.43
C ASN A 439 3.81 -6.58 11.48
N MET A 440 3.15 -5.43 11.63
CA MET A 440 3.82 -4.13 11.76
C MET A 440 4.81 -4.07 12.93
N THR A 441 4.72 -4.93 13.96
CA THR A 441 5.73 -4.97 15.03
C THR A 441 7.08 -5.52 14.56
N ARG A 442 7.16 -6.05 13.33
CA ARG A 442 8.38 -6.52 12.67
C ARG A 442 8.80 -5.59 11.52
N ALA A 443 8.24 -4.39 11.44
CA ALA A 443 8.71 -3.38 10.50
C ALA A 443 10.18 -3.05 10.76
N ASP A 444 10.91 -2.66 9.72
CA ASP A 444 12.28 -2.16 9.89
C ASP A 444 12.26 -0.81 10.61
N TYR A 445 11.27 0.02 10.28
CA TYR A 445 11.01 1.30 10.93
C TYR A 445 9.60 1.82 10.56
N LEU A 446 9.07 2.67 11.44
CA LEU A 446 7.99 3.61 11.12
C LEU A 446 8.60 4.98 10.95
N PHE A 447 8.10 5.75 9.98
CA PHE A 447 8.48 7.15 9.84
C PHE A 447 7.25 8.04 9.72
N LEU A 448 7.42 9.27 10.21
CA LEU A 448 6.43 10.32 10.24
C LEU A 448 6.94 11.46 9.38
N ILE A 449 6.12 11.95 8.45
CA ILE A 449 6.37 13.22 7.76
C ILE A 449 5.36 14.23 8.28
N SER A 450 5.84 15.26 8.96
CA SER A 450 5.03 16.26 9.67
C SER A 450 5.04 17.59 8.92
N TYR A 451 3.88 18.26 8.90
CA TYR A 451 3.63 19.54 8.22
C TYR A 451 3.25 20.61 9.27
N PRO A 452 4.23 21.33 9.84
CA PRO A 452 4.00 22.13 11.04
C PRO A 452 3.19 23.41 10.82
N ASN A 453 3.18 23.91 9.58
CA ASN A 453 2.44 25.12 9.20
C ASN A 453 1.05 24.78 8.64
N TYR A 454 0.64 23.51 8.75
CA TYR A 454 -0.70 23.10 8.33
C TYR A 454 -1.76 23.82 9.16
N SER A 455 -2.78 24.30 8.46
CA SER A 455 -3.95 24.97 9.05
C SER A 455 -5.22 24.62 8.29
N GLY A 456 -5.28 23.43 7.68
CA GLY A 456 -6.41 23.00 6.85
C GLY A 456 -6.22 23.24 5.36
N TYR A 457 -5.10 23.84 4.95
CA TYR A 457 -4.78 24.11 3.55
C TYR A 457 -4.22 22.89 2.81
N ARG A 458 -4.15 22.99 1.47
CA ARG A 458 -3.67 21.89 0.62
C ARG A 458 -2.15 21.78 0.71
N ILE A 459 -1.67 20.57 0.91
CA ILE A 459 -0.25 20.21 0.95
C ILE A 459 0.09 19.42 -0.31
N GLU A 460 1.23 19.73 -0.94
CA GLU A 460 1.91 18.83 -1.87
C GLU A 460 3.32 18.52 -1.36
N HIS A 461 3.69 17.25 -1.34
CA HIS A 461 5.02 16.80 -0.92
C HIS A 461 5.37 15.47 -1.59
N ASP A 462 6.67 15.15 -1.69
CA ASP A 462 7.14 13.95 -2.42
C ASP A 462 8.40 13.34 -1.78
N PRO A 463 8.31 12.19 -1.09
CA PRO A 463 9.47 11.39 -0.70
C PRO A 463 9.99 10.51 -1.84
N THR A 464 11.30 10.21 -1.81
CA THR A 464 11.96 9.39 -2.83
C THR A 464 12.48 8.08 -2.24
N PHE A 465 12.15 6.95 -2.88
CA PHE A 465 12.67 5.62 -2.54
C PHE A 465 13.59 5.12 -3.63
N THR A 466 14.74 4.54 -3.27
CA THR A 466 15.71 3.99 -4.22
C THR A 466 16.08 2.56 -3.86
N VAL A 467 16.06 1.67 -4.85
CA VAL A 467 16.59 0.30 -4.75
C VAL A 467 17.87 0.18 -5.57
N TYR A 468 18.77 -0.68 -5.09
CA TYR A 468 20.03 -1.01 -5.75
C TYR A 468 19.94 -2.47 -6.20
N PHE A 469 19.96 -2.71 -7.51
CA PHE A 469 19.62 -4.03 -8.06
C PHE A 469 20.52 -4.45 -9.22
N ALA A 470 20.74 -5.75 -9.38
CA ALA A 470 21.47 -6.28 -10.51
C ALA A 470 20.58 -6.29 -11.77
N ALA A 471 20.77 -5.33 -12.66
CA ALA A 471 20.01 -5.24 -13.90
C ALA A 471 20.31 -6.45 -14.80
N SER A 472 19.28 -7.27 -15.07
CA SER A 472 19.36 -8.35 -16.05
C SER A 472 19.02 -7.81 -17.43
N ILE A 473 20.05 -7.57 -18.24
CA ILE A 473 19.89 -7.19 -19.64
C ILE A 473 19.62 -8.49 -20.42
N PRO A 474 18.45 -8.66 -21.06
CA PRO A 474 18.23 -9.81 -21.92
C PRO A 474 19.30 -9.80 -23.03
N PRO A 475 19.95 -10.93 -23.36
CA PRO A 475 20.92 -10.96 -24.43
C PRO A 475 20.27 -10.47 -25.72
N ALA A 476 20.97 -9.59 -26.47
CA ALA A 476 20.45 -8.90 -27.66
C ALA A 476 19.82 -9.84 -28.71
N HIS A 477 20.17 -11.14 -28.69
CA HIS A 477 19.61 -12.16 -29.56
C HIS A 477 19.35 -13.48 -28.80
N PRO A 478 18.18 -13.63 -28.15
CA PRO A 478 17.83 -14.87 -27.45
C PRO A 478 17.66 -16.08 -28.39
N TYR A 479 17.59 -15.84 -29.70
CA TYR A 479 17.38 -16.86 -30.74
C TYR A 479 18.66 -17.27 -31.49
N LEU A 480 19.78 -16.56 -31.36
CA LEU A 480 21.01 -16.89 -32.12
C LEU A 480 21.63 -18.22 -31.66
N GLY A 481 21.63 -18.50 -30.35
CA GLY A 481 22.11 -19.77 -29.80
C GLY A 481 21.31 -20.99 -30.29
N PRO A 482 19.97 -20.99 -30.12
CA PRO A 482 19.12 -22.06 -30.63
C PRO A 482 19.18 -22.23 -32.16
N VAL A 483 19.24 -21.13 -32.92
CA VAL A 483 19.32 -21.16 -34.39
C VAL A 483 20.66 -21.71 -34.88
N LEU A 484 21.78 -21.36 -34.22
CA LEU A 484 23.10 -21.92 -34.54
C LEU A 484 23.18 -23.41 -34.21
N ILE A 485 22.55 -23.86 -33.12
CA ILE A 485 22.47 -25.29 -32.77
C ILE A 485 21.62 -26.05 -33.79
N ILE A 486 20.46 -25.51 -34.19
CA ILE A 486 19.62 -26.13 -35.23
C ILE A 486 20.36 -26.17 -36.58
N ALA A 487 21.08 -25.11 -36.94
CA ALA A 487 21.88 -25.06 -38.16
C ALA A 487 23.05 -26.07 -38.14
N ALA A 488 23.72 -26.23 -36.99
CA ALA A 488 24.77 -27.23 -36.82
C ALA A 488 24.22 -28.66 -36.92
N ILE A 489 23.07 -28.94 -36.31
CA ILE A 489 22.39 -30.24 -36.41
C ILE A 489 21.98 -30.51 -37.87
N ALA A 490 21.42 -29.53 -38.57
CA ALA A 490 21.06 -29.65 -39.97
C ALA A 490 22.29 -29.91 -40.87
N ALA A 491 23.42 -29.24 -40.61
CA ALA A 491 24.67 -29.46 -41.33
C ALA A 491 25.23 -30.88 -41.11
N VAL A 492 25.19 -31.38 -39.87
CA VAL A 492 25.61 -32.76 -39.53
C VAL A 492 24.71 -33.78 -40.21
N VAL A 493 23.39 -33.61 -40.17
CA VAL A 493 22.44 -34.50 -40.84
C VAL A 493 22.68 -34.52 -42.36
N THR A 494 22.93 -33.35 -42.96
CA THR A 494 23.22 -33.25 -44.40
C THR A 494 24.53 -33.97 -44.75
N LEU A 495 25.58 -33.81 -43.93
CA LEU A 495 26.85 -34.52 -44.09
C LEU A 495 26.69 -36.05 -43.98
N VAL A 496 25.90 -36.54 -43.02
CA VAL A 496 25.61 -37.96 -42.85
C VAL A 496 24.84 -38.53 -44.04
N VAL A 497 23.84 -37.80 -44.56
CA VAL A 497 23.07 -38.22 -45.75
C VAL A 497 23.94 -38.27 -47.01
N VAL A 498 24.86 -37.31 -47.18
CA VAL A 498 25.80 -37.30 -48.31
C VAL A 498 26.82 -38.45 -48.19
N PHE A 499 27.32 -38.75 -46.99
CA PHE A 499 28.25 -39.86 -46.77
C PHE A 499 27.61 -41.24 -46.92
N THR A 500 26.36 -41.40 -46.46
CA THR A 500 25.61 -42.66 -46.59
C THR A 500 25.17 -42.92 -48.04
N ARG A 501 24.82 -41.89 -48.82
CA ARG A 501 24.54 -42.04 -50.27
C ARG A 501 25.77 -42.31 -51.13
N ARG A 502 26.99 -41.99 -50.67
CA ARG A 502 28.23 -42.31 -51.39
C ARG A 502 28.68 -43.78 -51.23
N ARG A 503 28.14 -44.53 -50.27
CA ARG A 503 28.38 -45.98 -50.16
C ARG A 503 27.25 -46.75 -50.88
N LYS A 504 27.35 -46.86 -52.21
CA LYS A 504 26.59 -47.86 -52.96
C LYS A 504 27.05 -49.27 -52.55
N PRO A 505 26.14 -50.23 -52.30
CA PRO A 505 26.51 -51.64 -52.15
C PRO A 505 27.00 -52.20 -53.48
N ARG A 506 28.09 -52.97 -53.47
CA ARG A 506 28.49 -53.81 -54.61
C ARG A 506 27.42 -54.91 -54.80
N GLN A 507 26.92 -55.04 -56.04
CA GLN A 507 26.03 -56.12 -56.46
C GLN A 507 26.72 -57.49 -56.27
N PRO A 508 25.99 -58.52 -55.81
CA PRO A 508 26.49 -59.90 -55.84
C PRO A 508 26.39 -60.52 -57.24
N LEU A 509 27.44 -61.28 -57.62
CA LEU A 509 27.50 -62.06 -58.85
C LEU A 509 26.44 -63.18 -58.88
N GLN A 510 25.79 -63.36 -60.03
CA GLN A 510 24.97 -64.53 -60.34
C GLN A 510 25.85 -65.79 -60.54
N PRO A 511 25.40 -67.00 -60.13
CA PRO A 511 26.03 -68.25 -60.51
C PRO A 511 25.50 -68.81 -61.85
N PRO A 512 26.27 -69.67 -62.54
CA PRO A 512 25.94 -70.17 -63.87
C PRO A 512 24.88 -71.29 -63.84
N GLU A 513 24.05 -71.28 -64.87
CA GLU A 513 22.95 -72.21 -65.11
C GLU A 513 23.47 -73.51 -65.73
N PHE A 514 23.23 -74.65 -65.07
CA PHE A 514 23.58 -75.99 -65.58
C PHE A 514 22.35 -76.64 -66.23
N GLN A 515 22.45 -76.96 -67.52
CA GLN A 515 21.48 -77.77 -68.26
C GLN A 515 21.63 -79.26 -67.90
N ILE A 516 20.52 -79.96 -67.64
CA ILE A 516 20.40 -81.40 -67.86
C ILE A 516 19.05 -81.70 -68.50
N ALA A 517 19.11 -82.41 -69.63
CA ALA A 517 17.98 -82.88 -70.42
C ALA A 517 17.33 -84.13 -69.79
N MET A 518 16.01 -84.27 -69.95
CA MET A 518 15.39 -85.54 -70.36
C MET A 518 13.92 -85.33 -70.82
N GLN A 519 13.71 -85.66 -72.10
CA GLN A 519 12.46 -86.03 -72.80
C GLN A 519 11.79 -87.29 -72.18
N PRO A 520 10.66 -87.82 -72.71
CA PRO A 520 9.50 -87.22 -73.39
C PRO A 520 8.15 -87.86 -72.96
N SER A 521 7.05 -87.39 -73.58
CA SER A 521 5.96 -88.18 -74.22
C SER A 521 4.53 -87.85 -73.78
N THR A 522 3.70 -87.60 -74.81
CA THR A 522 2.26 -87.93 -74.98
C THR A 522 1.29 -87.50 -73.86
N SER A 523 0.23 -86.75 -74.15
CA SER A 523 -0.84 -86.99 -75.15
C SER A 523 -1.64 -85.70 -75.36
#